data_AF-A0A8B7MU30-F1
#
_entry.id   AF-A0A8B7MU30-F1
#
_cell.length_a   1.000
_cell.length_b   1.000
_cell.length_c   1.000
_cell.angle_alpha   90.00
_cell.angle_beta   90.00
_cell.angle_gamma   90.00
#
_symmetry.space_group_name_H-M   'P 1'
#
loop_
_entity.id
_entity.type
_entity.pdbx_description
1 polymer ?
#
loop_
_entity_poly.entity_id
_entity_poly.type
_entity_poly.pdbx_seq_one_letter_code
_entity_poly.pdbx_strand_id
1 'polypeptide(L)'
;MLKLYVEAPPPPVLNRNTEWVMYPGVWTAYVLLIFFAWIAVLSLLRCSPGVAWTVVNLAHFFVTYHCFHWRKGTPFAEDQGIYNGLTWWEQMDNGKQLTNNRKFLATVPVILMLCVRSHLRKVNLRLKDIGDYQVPDCLAHDGLPASDALPQYSCCVCAGGCQVP
;
A
#
# COMPACT_ATOMS: atom_id res chain seq x y z
N MET A 1 10.60 -9.55 57.34
CA MET A 1 10.03 -9.92 56.04
C MET A 1 10.27 -8.77 55.07
N LEU A 2 11.13 -8.95 54.07
CA LEU A 2 11.30 -7.98 52.97
C LEU A 2 10.01 -7.96 52.15
N LYS A 3 9.40 -6.80 51.99
CA LYS A 3 8.26 -6.66 51.08
C LYS A 3 8.78 -6.58 49.64
N LEU A 4 8.67 -7.70 48.92
CA LEU A 4 8.86 -7.82 47.48
C LEU A 4 7.58 -7.41 46.73
N TYR A 5 7.10 -6.18 46.95
CA TYR A 5 6.22 -5.59 45.94
C TYR A 5 7.11 -4.95 44.88
N VAL A 6 6.99 -5.44 43.65
CA VAL A 6 7.43 -4.66 42.49
C VAL A 6 6.45 -3.49 42.41
N GLU A 7 6.94 -2.29 42.68
CA GLU A 7 6.21 -1.06 42.42
C GLU A 7 5.95 -1.03 40.91
N ALA A 8 4.74 -1.39 40.49
CA ALA A 8 4.36 -1.24 39.10
C ALA A 8 4.33 0.27 38.81
N PRO A 9 5.01 0.74 37.75
CA PRO A 9 4.88 2.14 37.37
C PRO A 9 3.39 2.46 37.15
N PRO A 10 2.93 3.67 37.54
CA PRO A 10 1.55 4.05 37.34
C PRO A 10 1.18 3.85 35.86
N PRO A 11 -0.04 3.37 35.57
CA PRO A 11 -0.46 3.18 34.20
C PRO A 11 -0.28 4.51 33.45
N PRO A 12 0.29 4.48 32.24
CA PRO A 12 0.46 5.70 31.47
C PRO A 12 -0.90 6.35 31.29
N VAL A 13 -1.03 7.61 31.71
CA VAL A 13 -2.24 8.40 31.47
C VAL A 13 -2.35 8.56 29.96
N LEU A 14 -3.27 7.84 29.34
CA LEU A 14 -3.46 7.79 27.89
C LEU A 14 -4.63 8.68 27.50
N ASN A 15 -4.47 9.37 26.38
CA ASN A 15 -5.57 10.11 25.78
C ASN A 15 -6.62 9.13 25.25
N ARG A 16 -7.84 9.14 25.82
CA ARG A 16 -8.97 8.29 25.41
C ARG A 16 -9.31 8.39 23.92
N ASN A 17 -9.07 9.54 23.29
CA ASN A 17 -9.28 9.71 21.86
C ASN A 17 -8.35 8.83 20.99
N THR A 18 -7.20 8.42 21.52
CA THR A 18 -6.18 7.67 20.77
C THR A 18 -5.78 6.34 21.41
N GLU A 19 -6.32 6.04 22.60
CA GLU A 19 -5.99 4.83 23.35
C GLU A 19 -6.35 3.55 22.60
N TRP A 20 -7.37 3.59 21.73
CA TRP A 20 -7.81 2.44 20.97
C TRP A 20 -6.70 1.85 20.07
N VAL A 21 -5.73 2.66 19.63
CA VAL A 21 -4.58 2.20 18.82
C VAL A 21 -3.65 1.26 19.60
N MET A 22 -3.69 1.30 20.94
CA MET A 22 -2.91 0.43 21.82
C MET A 22 -3.36 -1.03 21.79
N TYR A 23 -4.61 -1.31 21.40
CA TYR A 23 -5.12 -2.67 21.41
C TYR A 23 -4.58 -3.45 20.21
N PRO A 24 -3.92 -4.61 20.41
CA PRO A 24 -3.33 -5.39 19.32
C PRO A 24 -4.35 -5.81 18.25
N GLY A 25 -5.62 -6.01 18.63
CA GLY A 25 -6.71 -6.32 17.70
C GLY A 25 -6.94 -5.24 16.64
N VAL A 26 -6.65 -3.97 16.97
CA VAL A 26 -6.78 -2.86 16.02
C VAL A 26 -5.77 -3.00 14.89
N TRP A 27 -4.55 -3.46 15.17
CA TRP A 27 -3.52 -3.63 14.14
C TRP A 27 -3.93 -4.72 13.15
N THR A 28 -4.45 -5.84 13.66
CA THR A 28 -4.98 -6.93 12.83
C THR A 28 -6.15 -6.46 11.98
N ALA A 29 -7.13 -5.77 12.59
CA ALA A 29 -8.27 -5.22 11.87
C ALA A 29 -7.84 -4.22 10.79
N TYR A 30 -6.82 -3.41 11.06
CA TYR A 30 -6.27 -2.45 10.10
C TYR A 30 -5.66 -3.13 8.87
N VAL A 31 -4.87 -4.20 9.06
CA VAL A 31 -4.32 -4.99 7.95
C VAL A 31 -5.43 -5.66 7.15
N LEU A 32 -6.43 -6.23 7.83
CA LEU A 32 -7.59 -6.84 7.17
C LEU A 32 -8.40 -5.80 6.37
N LEU A 33 -8.59 -4.60 6.90
CA LEU A 33 -9.28 -3.51 6.20
C LEU A 33 -8.57 -3.14 4.90
N ILE A 34 -7.24 -3.02 4.93
CA ILE A 34 -6.44 -2.76 3.72
C ILE A 34 -6.58 -3.90 2.71
N PHE A 35 -6.54 -5.15 3.18
CA PHE A 35 -6.69 -6.33 2.33
C PHE A 35 -8.08 -6.40 1.66
N PHE A 36 -9.15 -6.20 2.42
CA PHE A 36 -10.50 -6.16 1.88
C PHE A 36 -10.75 -4.96 0.98
N ALA A 37 -10.17 -3.79 1.28
CA ALA A 37 -10.20 -2.64 0.38
C ALA A 37 -9.53 -2.97 -0.97
N TRP A 38 -8.41 -3.69 -0.95
CA TRP A 38 -7.75 -4.16 -2.16
C TRP A 38 -8.62 -5.14 -2.97
N ILE A 39 -9.25 -6.12 -2.32
CA ILE A 39 -10.21 -7.02 -2.98
C ILE A 39 -11.39 -6.21 -3.57
N ALA A 40 -11.95 -5.26 -2.81
CA ALA A 40 -13.05 -4.44 -3.28
C ALA A 40 -12.67 -3.63 -4.52
N VAL A 41 -11.49 -3.00 -4.54
CA VAL A 41 -10.98 -2.27 -5.70
C VAL A 41 -10.80 -3.20 -6.91
N LEU A 42 -10.29 -4.41 -6.70
CA LEU A 42 -10.18 -5.40 -7.76
C LEU A 42 -11.54 -5.78 -8.34
N SER A 43 -12.52 -6.08 -7.49
CA SER A 43 -13.84 -6.52 -7.90
C SER A 43 -14.65 -5.42 -8.56
N LEU A 44 -14.60 -4.19 -8.02
CA LEU A 44 -15.42 -3.07 -8.47
C LEU A 44 -14.86 -2.39 -9.72
N LEU A 45 -13.54 -2.14 -9.77
CA LEU A 45 -12.90 -1.45 -10.90
C LEU A 45 -12.45 -2.41 -12.01
N ARG A 46 -12.53 -3.74 -11.78
CA ARG A 46 -12.06 -4.79 -12.70
C ARG A 46 -10.65 -4.50 -13.26
N CYS A 47 -9.77 -3.99 -12.39
CA CYS A 47 -8.43 -3.58 -12.76
C CYS A 47 -7.40 -4.68 -12.44
N SER A 48 -6.17 -4.51 -12.93
CA SER A 48 -5.10 -5.45 -12.60
C SER A 48 -4.68 -5.33 -11.12
N PRO A 49 -4.12 -6.40 -10.51
CA PRO A 49 -3.57 -6.40 -9.15
C PRO A 49 -2.70 -5.18 -8.82
N GLY A 50 -1.90 -4.73 -9.78
CA GLY A 50 -0.99 -3.60 -9.60
C GLY A 50 -1.66 -2.23 -9.59
N VAL A 51 -2.68 -2.05 -10.42
CA VAL A 51 -3.51 -0.83 -10.40
C VAL A 51 -4.28 -0.76 -9.09
N ALA A 52 -4.83 -1.89 -8.62
CA ALA A 52 -5.53 -1.96 -7.34
C ALA A 52 -4.63 -1.53 -6.17
N TRP A 53 -3.38 -1.99 -6.12
CA TRP A 53 -2.41 -1.53 -5.10
C TRP A 53 -2.15 -0.03 -5.17
N THR A 54 -2.09 0.54 -6.37
CA THR A 54 -1.87 1.98 -6.56
C THR A 54 -3.03 2.79 -6.00
N VAL A 55 -4.27 2.39 -6.32
CA VAL A 55 -5.49 3.04 -5.82
C VAL A 55 -5.59 2.95 -4.29
N VAL A 56 -5.38 1.76 -3.72
CA VAL A 56 -5.40 1.56 -2.26
C VAL A 56 -4.33 2.40 -1.58
N ASN A 57 -3.11 2.48 -2.14
CA ASN A 57 -2.03 3.30 -1.58
C ASN A 57 -2.37 4.80 -1.58
N LEU A 58 -2.95 5.33 -2.66
CA LEU A 58 -3.36 6.73 -2.74
C LEU A 58 -4.50 7.04 -1.76
N ALA A 59 -5.52 6.18 -1.70
CA ALA A 59 -6.63 6.32 -0.76
C ALA A 59 -6.15 6.25 0.69
N HIS A 60 -5.28 5.28 0.99
CA HIS A 60 -4.66 5.12 2.30
C HIS A 60 -3.87 6.36 2.72
N PHE A 61 -3.02 6.90 1.84
CA PHE A 61 -2.27 8.12 2.10
C PHE A 61 -3.19 9.31 2.42
N PHE A 62 -4.22 9.54 1.61
CA PHE A 62 -5.16 10.64 1.82
C PHE A 62 -5.90 10.52 3.15
N VAL A 63 -6.47 9.33 3.44
CA VAL A 63 -7.24 9.09 4.67
C VAL A 63 -6.35 9.17 5.90
N THR A 64 -5.20 8.51 5.89
CA THR A 64 -4.30 8.50 7.06
C THR A 64 -3.67 9.86 7.31
N TYR A 65 -3.28 10.59 6.26
CA TYR A 65 -2.80 11.96 6.41
C TYR A 65 -3.87 12.87 7.00
N HIS A 66 -5.09 12.82 6.48
CA HIS A 66 -6.19 13.60 7.02
C HIS A 66 -6.43 13.26 8.50
N CYS A 67 -6.62 11.98 8.84
CA CYS A 67 -6.93 11.58 10.21
C CYS A 67 -5.79 11.84 11.21
N PHE A 68 -4.54 11.52 10.87
CA PHE A 68 -3.45 11.60 11.84
C PHE A 68 -2.72 12.94 11.84
N HIS A 69 -2.57 13.58 10.68
CA HIS A 69 -1.75 14.79 10.54
C HIS A 69 -2.56 16.07 10.35
N TRP A 70 -3.80 15.99 9.91
CA TRP A 70 -4.66 17.18 9.73
C TRP A 70 -5.66 17.38 10.87
N ARG A 71 -6.32 16.30 11.32
CA ARG A 71 -7.35 16.40 12.36
C ARG A 71 -6.73 16.72 13.71
N LYS A 72 -7.27 17.75 14.36
CA LYS A 72 -6.88 18.24 15.69
C LYS A 72 -8.02 18.18 16.68
N GLY A 73 -7.68 18.20 17.97
CA GLY A 73 -8.64 18.17 19.07
C GLY A 73 -9.23 16.79 19.33
N THR A 74 -10.16 16.75 20.26
CA THR A 74 -10.91 15.55 20.66
C THR A 74 -12.39 15.91 20.76
N PRO A 75 -13.31 14.94 20.58
CA PRO A 75 -14.74 15.16 20.78
C PRO A 75 -15.14 15.11 22.27
N PHE A 76 -14.18 14.91 23.18
CA PHE A 76 -14.42 14.65 24.60
C PHE A 76 -14.29 15.93 25.41
N ALA A 77 -15.33 16.29 26.17
CA ALA A 77 -15.34 17.48 27.02
C ALA A 77 -14.46 17.30 28.28
N GLU A 78 -14.18 16.05 28.66
CA GLU A 78 -13.35 15.70 29.82
C GLU A 78 -11.88 16.11 29.65
N ASP A 79 -11.42 16.33 28.42
CA ASP A 79 -10.03 16.70 28.12
C ASP A 79 -9.71 18.17 28.43
N GLN A 80 -10.67 18.99 28.90
CA GLN A 80 -10.49 20.40 29.25
C GLN A 80 -9.81 21.25 28.16
N GLY A 81 -9.87 20.80 26.90
CA GLY A 81 -9.26 21.46 25.74
C GLY A 81 -7.74 21.28 25.61
N ILE A 82 -7.09 20.44 26.42
CA ILE A 82 -5.62 20.26 26.40
C ILE A 82 -5.10 19.76 25.03
N TYR A 83 -5.95 19.07 24.26
CA TYR A 83 -5.60 18.50 22.97
C TYR A 83 -6.06 19.32 21.76
N ASN A 84 -6.71 20.47 21.95
CA ASN A 84 -7.31 21.27 20.85
C ASN A 84 -6.28 21.73 19.80
N GLY A 85 -5.04 22.00 20.23
CA GLY A 85 -3.95 22.40 19.33
C GLY A 85 -3.21 21.23 18.67
N LEU A 86 -3.42 20.00 19.16
CA LEU A 86 -2.63 18.82 18.83
C LEU A 86 -3.35 17.95 17.81
N THR A 87 -2.60 17.47 16.83
CA THR A 87 -3.05 16.46 15.86
C THR A 87 -3.22 15.10 16.54
N TRP A 88 -4.03 14.21 15.94
CA TRP A 88 -4.16 12.85 16.47
C TRP A 88 -2.83 12.10 16.52
N TRP A 89 -1.92 12.37 15.59
CA TRP A 89 -0.55 11.86 15.64
C TRP A 89 0.22 12.34 16.86
N GLU A 90 0.10 13.62 17.23
CA GLU A 90 0.78 14.17 18.42
C GLU A 90 0.15 13.68 19.72
N GLN A 91 -1.17 13.53 19.74
CA GLN A 91 -1.93 13.02 20.87
C GLN A 91 -1.59 11.56 21.22
N MET A 92 -1.32 10.73 20.21
CA MET A 92 -1.03 9.31 20.37
C MET A 92 0.21 9.06 21.23
N ASP A 93 0.18 8.07 22.10
CA ASP A 93 1.28 7.70 23.00
C ASP A 93 1.87 8.91 23.77
N ASN A 94 1.05 9.93 24.07
CA ASN A 94 1.47 11.17 24.74
C ASN A 94 2.63 11.89 24.02
N GLY A 95 2.66 11.84 22.69
CA GLY A 95 3.74 12.47 21.90
C GLY A 95 5.06 11.69 21.93
N LYS A 96 5.14 10.54 22.61
CA LYS A 96 6.37 9.75 22.67
C LYS A 96 6.71 9.16 21.30
N GLN A 97 7.90 9.46 20.81
CA GLN A 97 8.38 8.96 19.53
C GLN A 97 8.83 7.49 19.63
N LEU A 98 8.84 6.79 18.49
CA LEU A 98 9.37 5.43 18.32
C LEU A 98 8.71 4.34 19.19
N THR A 99 7.48 4.58 19.63
CA THR A 99 6.62 3.55 20.21
C THR A 99 6.24 2.48 19.18
N ASN A 100 5.78 1.33 19.66
CA ASN A 100 5.39 0.23 18.77
C ASN A 100 4.21 0.63 17.87
N ASN A 101 3.24 1.38 18.37
CA ASN A 101 2.11 1.90 17.58
C ASN A 101 2.58 2.81 16.44
N ARG A 102 3.43 3.80 16.76
CA ARG A 102 3.95 4.73 15.74
C ARG A 102 4.81 4.01 14.72
N LYS A 103 5.62 3.04 15.15
CA LYS A 103 6.39 2.18 14.24
C LYS A 103 5.47 1.40 13.31
N PHE A 104 4.41 0.78 13.84
CA PHE A 104 3.43 0.06 13.05
C PHE A 104 2.76 0.99 12.01
N LEU A 105 2.19 2.11 12.45
CA LEU A 105 1.50 3.06 11.57
C LEU A 105 2.42 3.71 10.54
N ALA A 106 3.70 3.93 10.86
CA ALA A 106 4.68 4.44 9.90
C ALA A 106 5.18 3.34 8.92
N THR A 107 5.19 2.08 9.33
CA THR A 107 5.66 0.96 8.50
C THR A 107 4.64 0.57 7.43
N VAL A 108 3.34 0.66 7.71
CA VAL A 108 2.31 0.26 6.73
C VAL A 108 2.39 1.06 5.41
N PRO A 109 2.48 2.40 5.40
CA PRO A 109 2.71 3.17 4.18
C PRO A 109 3.96 2.74 3.40
N VAL A 110 5.03 2.37 4.10
CA VAL A 110 6.27 1.89 3.46
C VAL A 110 6.01 0.57 2.73
N ILE A 111 5.32 -0.38 3.38
CA ILE A 111 4.97 -1.66 2.76
C ILE A 111 4.06 -1.45 1.54
N LEU A 112 3.03 -0.61 1.67
CA LEU A 112 2.12 -0.29 0.56
C LEU A 112 2.88 0.33 -0.64
N MET A 113 3.78 1.27 -0.36
CA MET A 113 4.62 1.87 -1.40
C MET A 113 5.53 0.84 -2.08
N LEU A 114 6.08 -0.12 -1.33
CA LEU A 114 6.88 -1.22 -1.88
C LEU A 114 6.06 -2.14 -2.78
N CYS A 115 4.81 -2.45 -2.42
CA CYS A 115 3.88 -3.21 -3.26
C CYS A 115 3.64 -2.50 -4.60
N VAL A 116 3.34 -1.20 -4.58
CA VAL A 116 3.16 -0.38 -5.79
C VAL A 116 4.44 -0.36 -6.64
N ARG A 117 5.59 -0.09 -6.01
CA ARG A 117 6.88 -0.02 -6.71
C ARG A 117 7.28 -1.34 -7.35
N SER A 118 6.95 -2.47 -6.73
CA SER A 118 7.18 -3.79 -7.32
C SER A 118 6.41 -3.99 -8.63
N HIS A 119 5.18 -3.48 -8.70
CA HIS A 119 4.35 -3.53 -9.89
C HIS A 119 4.87 -2.57 -10.98
N LEU A 120 5.14 -1.31 -10.62
CA LEU A 120 5.68 -0.33 -11.56
C LEU A 120 6.99 -0.80 -12.19
N ARG A 121 7.86 -1.47 -11.42
CA ARG A 121 9.08 -2.08 -11.96
C ARG A 121 8.78 -3.13 -13.02
N LYS A 122 7.81 -4.03 -12.78
CA LYS A 122 7.41 -5.07 -13.75
C LYS A 122 6.86 -4.45 -15.03
N VAL A 123 6.04 -3.40 -14.92
CA VAL A 123 5.52 -2.67 -16.09
C VAL A 123 6.65 -2.01 -16.86
N ASN A 124 7.58 -1.35 -16.18
CA ASN A 124 8.72 -0.70 -16.82
C ASN A 124 9.64 -1.69 -17.55
N LEU A 125 9.91 -2.87 -16.96
CA LEU A 125 10.69 -3.92 -17.62
C LEU A 125 9.98 -4.44 -18.87
N ARG A 126 8.67 -4.70 -18.79
CA ARG A 126 7.87 -5.10 -19.96
C ARG A 126 7.92 -4.05 -21.07
N LEU A 127 7.82 -2.77 -20.73
CA LEU A 127 7.89 -1.69 -21.73
C LEU A 127 9.27 -1.61 -22.38
N LYS A 128 10.34 -1.87 -21.61
CA LYS A 128 11.69 -1.96 -22.15
C LYS A 128 11.83 -3.12 -23.13
N ASP A 129 11.30 -4.30 -22.80
CA ASP A 129 11.34 -5.46 -23.70
C ASP A 129 10.58 -5.20 -25.02
N ILE A 130 9.49 -4.43 -24.97
CA ILE A 130 8.72 -4.03 -26.17
C ILE A 130 9.50 -2.99 -27.00
N GLY A 131 10.15 -2.03 -26.34
CA GLY A 131 10.97 -1.02 -27.02
C GLY A 131 12.24 -1.60 -27.65
N ASP A 132 12.81 -2.62 -27.04
CA ASP A 132 14.00 -3.34 -27.52
C ASP A 132 13.63 -4.49 -28.49
N TYR A 133 12.33 -4.70 -28.78
CA TYR A 133 11.88 -5.72 -29.72
C TYR A 133 12.27 -5.34 -31.15
N GLN A 134 13.33 -5.98 -31.67
CA GLN A 134 13.67 -5.92 -33.09
C GLN A 134 12.80 -6.92 -33.86
N VAL A 135 12.10 -6.44 -34.89
CA VAL A 135 11.36 -7.29 -35.83
C VAL A 135 12.37 -8.22 -36.52
N PRO A 136 12.19 -9.54 -36.51
CA PRO A 136 13.14 -10.45 -37.15
C PRO A 136 13.18 -10.22 -38.67
N ASP A 137 14.39 -10.24 -39.25
CA ASP A 137 14.68 -9.92 -40.66
C ASP A 137 13.89 -10.77 -41.68
N CYS A 138 13.36 -11.93 -41.27
CA CYS A 138 12.50 -12.76 -42.10
C CYS A 138 11.16 -12.11 -42.47
N LEU A 139 10.74 -11.03 -41.78
CA LEU A 139 9.54 -10.25 -42.10
C LEU A 139 9.83 -9.01 -42.98
N ALA A 140 11.10 -8.67 -43.21
CA ALA A 140 11.49 -7.49 -43.98
C ALA A 140 11.38 -7.68 -45.50
N HIS A 141 11.20 -8.91 -45.97
CA HIS A 141 11.16 -9.23 -47.41
C HIS A 141 9.80 -9.01 -48.08
N ASP A 142 8.70 -8.90 -47.33
CA ASP A 142 7.34 -8.89 -47.90
C ASP A 142 6.67 -7.50 -47.94
N GLY A 143 7.36 -6.42 -47.56
CA GLY A 143 6.90 -5.05 -47.80
C GLY A 143 5.58 -4.64 -47.11
N LEU A 144 5.11 -5.40 -46.12
CA LEU A 144 3.87 -5.12 -45.38
C LEU A 144 4.13 -4.13 -44.22
N PRO A 145 3.33 -3.05 -44.09
CA PRO A 145 3.50 -2.09 -43.00
C PRO A 145 3.18 -2.70 -41.63
N ALA A 146 4.01 -2.37 -40.65
CA ALA A 146 4.00 -2.92 -39.28
C ALA A 146 2.70 -2.70 -38.48
N SER A 147 1.74 -1.92 -38.99
CA SER A 147 0.45 -1.67 -38.33
C SER A 147 -0.54 -2.85 -38.44
N ASP A 148 -0.38 -3.72 -39.44
CA ASP A 148 -1.33 -4.80 -39.73
C ASP A 148 -0.84 -6.18 -39.23
N ALA A 149 0.46 -6.28 -38.95
CA ALA A 149 1.08 -7.44 -38.37
C ALA A 149 0.88 -7.38 -36.85
N LEU A 150 -0.33 -7.58 -36.30
CA LEU A 150 -0.54 -7.78 -34.85
C LEU A 150 -1.52 -8.92 -34.51
N PRO A 151 -2.51 -9.25 -35.34
CA PRO A 151 -3.34 -10.43 -35.09
C PRO A 151 -2.89 -11.69 -35.85
N GLN A 152 -2.00 -11.61 -36.86
CA GLN A 152 -1.67 -12.77 -37.71
C GLN A 152 -0.63 -13.73 -37.13
N TYR A 153 0.34 -13.25 -36.35
CA TYR A 153 1.46 -14.09 -35.90
C TYR A 153 1.18 -14.96 -34.67
N SER A 154 0.03 -14.77 -34.01
CA SER A 154 -0.43 -15.79 -33.05
C SER A 154 -0.90 -17.07 -33.76
N CYS A 155 -1.10 -17.04 -35.08
CA CYS A 155 -1.56 -18.19 -35.86
C CYS A 155 -0.40 -19.06 -36.40
N CYS A 156 0.79 -18.49 -36.64
CA CYS A 156 1.91 -19.22 -37.26
C CYS A 156 2.65 -20.16 -36.30
N VAL A 157 2.64 -19.93 -34.99
CA VAL A 157 3.28 -20.85 -34.02
C VAL A 157 2.54 -22.20 -33.94
N CYS A 158 1.30 -22.28 -34.42
CA CYS A 158 0.49 -23.51 -34.43
C CYS A 158 0.63 -24.36 -35.71
N ALA A 159 1.26 -23.84 -36.78
CA ALA A 159 1.43 -24.58 -38.03
C ALA A 159 2.89 -25.07 -38.13
N GLY A 160 3.11 -26.31 -37.66
CA GLY A 160 4.43 -26.90 -37.54
C GLY A 160 5.23 -26.96 -38.85
N GLY A 161 6.55 -26.92 -38.69
CA GLY A 161 7.51 -27.27 -39.74
C GLY A 161 8.58 -26.22 -39.97
N CYS A 162 9.62 -26.23 -39.15
CA CYS A 162 10.92 -25.70 -39.56
C CYS A 162 11.97 -26.77 -39.27
N GLN A 163 12.23 -27.63 -40.28
CA GLN A 163 13.47 -28.40 -40.36
C GLN A 163 14.57 -27.45 -40.83
N VAL A 164 15.68 -27.46 -40.10
CA VAL A 164 16.90 -26.69 -40.38
C VAL A 164 17.86 -27.60 -41.16
N PRO A 165 18.52 -27.16 -42.25
CA PRO A 165 19.64 -27.88 -42.84
C PRO A 165 20.89 -27.83 -41.96
#